data_AF-A0AAD3XI65-F1
#
_entry.id   AF-A0AAD3XI65-F1
#
_cell.length_a   1.000
_cell.length_b   1.000
_cell.length_c   1.000
_cell.angle_alpha   90.00
_cell.angle_beta   90.00
_cell.angle_gamma   90.00
#
_symmetry.space_group_name_H-M   'P 1'
#
loop_
_entity.id
_entity.type
_entity.pdbx_description
1 polymer ?
#
loop_
_entity_poly.entity_id
_entity_poly.type
_entity_poly.pdbx_seq_one_letter_code
_entity_poly.pdbx_strand_id
1 'polypeptide(L)'
;MENYLPQEAPMGHRRSHRDSQSRKTSYDARYTSLVNVVETANSCNANDGDVYKVLSGLGANVTEQGAVIVINNRKNPETDLLVVKKFQRKLKSSM
;
A
#
# COMPACT_ATOMS: atom_id res chain seq x y z
N MET A 1 43.39 -19.24 29.51
CA MET A 1 42.97 -18.20 28.53
C MET A 1 42.58 -18.93 27.27
N GLU A 2 41.27 -19.10 27.10
CA GLU A 2 40.67 -19.86 26.00
C GLU A 2 40.45 -18.91 24.82
N ASN A 3 41.07 -19.22 23.68
CA ASN A 3 40.94 -18.42 22.47
C ASN A 3 39.55 -18.67 21.84
N TYR A 4 38.69 -17.65 21.85
CA TYR A 4 37.41 -17.68 21.16
C TYR A 4 37.62 -17.43 19.66
N LEU A 5 37.33 -18.43 18.83
CA LEU A 5 37.23 -18.29 17.38
C LEU A 5 35.96 -17.46 17.05
N PRO A 6 35.98 -16.57 16.04
CA PRO A 6 34.75 -15.92 15.58
C PRO A 6 33.83 -16.98 14.94
N GLN A 7 32.60 -17.07 15.45
CA GLN A 7 31.57 -17.92 14.90
C GLN A 7 31.11 -17.33 13.55
N GLU A 8 31.42 -18.02 12.45
CA GLU A 8 30.96 -17.67 11.10
C GLU A 8 29.43 -17.50 11.13
N ALA A 9 28.96 -16.28 10.83
CA ALA A 9 27.54 -15.98 10.70
C ALA A 9 26.94 -16.88 9.60
N PRO A 10 25.76 -17.48 9.80
CA PRO A 10 25.17 -18.36 8.79
C PRO A 10 24.95 -17.55 7.51
N MET A 11 25.44 -18.08 6.38
CA MET A 11 25.29 -17.52 5.03
C MET A 11 23.80 -17.25 4.73
N GLY A 12 23.36 -16.02 5.03
CA GLY A 12 22.08 -15.51 4.62
C GLY A 12 22.09 -15.25 3.12
N HIS A 13 21.01 -15.65 2.43
CA HIS A 13 20.73 -15.38 1.02
C HIS A 13 21.29 -14.01 0.57
N ARG A 14 22.18 -14.01 -0.43
CA ARG A 14 22.62 -12.77 -1.11
C ARG A 14 21.40 -12.05 -1.65
N ARG A 15 20.94 -11.02 -0.93
CA ARG A 15 20.11 -9.98 -1.53
C ARG A 15 21.05 -9.17 -2.41
N SER A 16 20.90 -9.23 -3.74
CA SER A 16 21.76 -8.45 -4.61
C SER A 16 21.40 -6.97 -4.50
N HIS A 17 22.36 -6.09 -4.77
CA HIS A 17 22.15 -4.63 -4.80
C HIS A 17 21.05 -4.21 -5.80
N ARG A 18 20.82 -5.04 -6.83
CA ARG A 18 19.76 -4.86 -7.82
C ARG A 18 18.39 -5.18 -7.24
N ASP A 19 18.28 -6.19 -6.38
CA ASP A 19 17.03 -6.57 -5.72
C ASP A 19 16.61 -5.55 -4.67
N SER A 20 17.57 -4.96 -3.94
CA SER A 20 17.26 -3.87 -2.99
C SER A 20 16.77 -2.62 -3.69
N GLN A 21 17.38 -2.25 -4.83
CA GLN A 21 16.95 -1.07 -5.59
C GLN A 21 15.58 -1.27 -6.23
N SER A 22 15.32 -2.45 -6.81
CA SER A 22 14.00 -2.83 -7.31
C SER A 22 12.91 -2.77 -6.22
N ARG A 23 13.22 -3.28 -5.02
CA ARG A 23 12.30 -3.20 -3.86
C ARG A 23 12.04 -1.77 -3.43
N LYS A 24 13.05 -0.91 -3.42
CA LYS A 24 12.89 0.52 -3.11
C LYS A 24 11.97 1.20 -4.12
N THR A 25 12.22 1.02 -5.42
CA THR A 25 11.36 1.57 -6.48
C THR A 25 9.93 1.06 -6.37
N SER A 26 9.73 -0.23 -6.06
CA SER A 26 8.40 -0.81 -5.83
C SER A 26 7.70 -0.22 -4.60
N TYR A 27 8.44 0.05 -3.53
CA TYR A 27 7.90 0.74 -2.36
C TYR A 27 7.51 2.19 -2.67
N ASP A 28 8.40 2.96 -3.30
CA ASP A 28 8.17 4.36 -3.66
C ASP A 28 6.97 4.49 -4.60
N ALA A 29 6.82 3.57 -5.56
CA ALA A 29 5.66 3.52 -6.45
C ALA A 29 4.34 3.26 -5.71
N ARG A 30 4.34 2.30 -4.76
CA ARG A 30 3.16 2.01 -3.93
C ARG A 30 2.80 3.20 -3.06
N TYR A 31 3.79 3.84 -2.45
CA TYR A 31 3.58 5.02 -1.62
C TYR A 31 3.01 6.19 -2.43
N THR A 32 3.61 6.50 -3.58
CA THR A 32 3.13 7.56 -4.49
C THR A 32 1.69 7.30 -4.95
N SER A 33 1.37 6.05 -5.29
CA SER A 33 0.01 5.65 -5.66
C SER A 33 -0.99 5.88 -4.51
N LEU A 34 -0.63 5.52 -3.28
CA LEU A 34 -1.48 5.75 -2.10
C LEU A 34 -1.71 7.24 -1.84
N VAL A 35 -0.66 8.06 -1.93
CA VAL A 35 -0.75 9.53 -1.75
C VAL A 35 -1.69 10.14 -2.78
N ASN A 36 -1.49 9.85 -4.07
CA ASN A 36 -2.33 10.36 -5.14
C ASN A 36 -3.81 9.97 -4.96
N VAL A 37 -4.07 8.75 -4.49
CA VAL A 37 -5.43 8.27 -4.23
C VAL A 37 -6.07 9.00 -3.06
N VAL A 38 -5.34 9.26 -1.98
CA VAL A 38 -5.82 10.07 -0.85
C VAL A 38 -6.18 11.48 -1.31
N GLU A 39 -5.29 12.13 -2.05
CA GLU A 39 -5.51 13.49 -2.55
C GLU A 39 -6.72 13.55 -3.47
N THR A 40 -6.83 12.63 -4.42
CA THR A 40 -7.96 12.59 -5.37
C THR A 40 -9.27 12.23 -4.67
N ALA A 41 -9.23 11.36 -3.66
CA ALA A 41 -10.42 11.00 -2.87
C ALA A 41 -10.91 12.14 -1.97
N ASN A 42 -10.02 13.07 -1.62
CA ASN A 42 -10.38 14.29 -0.89
C ASN A 42 -11.07 15.32 -1.78
N SER A 43 -10.73 15.36 -3.07
CA SER A 43 -11.29 16.32 -4.02
C SER A 43 -12.46 15.79 -4.85
N CYS A 44 -12.76 14.49 -4.78
CA CYS A 44 -13.82 13.89 -5.59
C CYS A 44 -15.22 14.12 -5.00
N ASN A 45 -16.23 14.05 -5.86
CA ASN A 45 -17.62 14.14 -5.42
C ASN A 45 -18.05 12.87 -4.66
N ALA A 46 -19.01 13.02 -3.76
CA ALA A 46 -19.59 11.93 -2.98
C ALA A 46 -20.59 11.06 -3.76
N ASN A 47 -20.16 10.53 -4.91
CA ASN A 47 -20.91 9.55 -5.68
C ASN A 47 -20.08 8.29 -5.96
N ASP A 48 -20.77 7.18 -6.19
CA ASP A 48 -20.14 5.87 -6.42
C ASP A 48 -19.18 5.87 -7.63
N GLY A 49 -19.51 6.61 -8.69
CA GLY A 49 -18.74 6.63 -9.94
C GLY A 49 -17.36 7.29 -9.75
N ASP A 50 -17.34 8.44 -9.11
CA ASP A 50 -16.10 9.18 -8.87
C ASP A 50 -15.22 8.46 -7.85
N VAL A 51 -15.81 7.95 -6.76
CA VAL A 51 -15.09 7.12 -5.78
C VAL A 51 -14.53 5.84 -6.43
N TYR A 52 -15.29 5.19 -7.33
CA TYR A 52 -14.81 4.02 -8.06
C TYR A 52 -13.58 4.33 -8.92
N LYS A 53 -13.63 5.43 -9.69
CA LYS A 53 -12.51 5.86 -10.54
C LYS A 53 -11.25 6.11 -9.72
N VAL A 54 -11.37 6.84 -8.60
CA VAL A 54 -10.24 7.11 -7.71
C VAL A 54 -9.63 5.81 -7.18
N LEU A 55 -10.45 4.90 -6.66
CA LEU A 55 -9.97 3.65 -6.06
C LEU A 55 -9.50 2.60 -7.08
N SER A 56 -9.82 2.79 -8.37
CA SER A 56 -9.27 1.97 -9.45
C SER A 56 -7.77 2.22 -9.65
N GLY A 57 -7.27 3.41 -9.30
CA GLY A 57 -5.85 3.78 -9.38
C GLY A 57 -4.92 3.01 -8.44
N LEU A 58 -5.46 2.31 -7.43
CA LEU A 58 -4.70 1.45 -6.52
C LEU A 58 -4.37 0.07 -7.14
N GLY A 59 -4.85 -0.23 -8.35
CA GLY A 59 -4.68 -1.51 -9.00
C GLY A 59 -5.56 -2.63 -8.40
N ALA A 60 -5.29 -3.86 -8.82
CA ALA A 60 -6.05 -5.06 -8.44
C ALA A 60 -5.75 -5.53 -7.01
N ASN A 61 -4.47 -5.45 -6.60
CA ASN A 61 -3.99 -6.03 -5.34
C ASN A 61 -3.94 -4.97 -4.23
N VAL A 62 -5.10 -4.46 -3.84
CA VAL A 62 -5.20 -3.58 -2.67
C VAL A 62 -4.96 -4.41 -1.41
N THR A 63 -4.01 -4.01 -0.58
CA THR A 63 -3.80 -4.60 0.74
C THR A 63 -4.68 -3.91 1.78
N GLU A 64 -5.00 -4.61 2.86
CA GLU A 64 -5.74 -4.03 4.00
C GLU A 64 -5.03 -2.79 4.56
N GLN A 65 -3.71 -2.84 4.70
CA GLN A 65 -2.91 -1.70 5.15
C GLN A 65 -3.05 -0.48 4.22
N GLY A 66 -3.04 -0.68 2.91
CA GLY A 66 -3.26 0.39 1.94
C GLY A 66 -4.66 1.01 2.08
N ALA A 67 -5.68 0.18 2.29
CA ALA A 67 -7.04 0.65 2.54
C ALA A 67 -7.15 1.49 3.82
N VAL A 68 -6.53 1.05 4.92
CA VAL A 68 -6.50 1.79 6.19
C VAL A 68 -5.81 3.15 6.02
N ILE A 69 -4.68 3.21 5.31
CA ILE A 69 -3.98 4.47 5.03
C ILE A 69 -4.91 5.44 4.28
N VAL A 70 -5.61 4.97 3.25
CA VAL A 70 -6.50 5.82 2.46
C VAL A 70 -7.66 6.34 3.30
N ILE A 71 -8.29 5.47 4.09
CA ILE A 71 -9.42 5.85 4.96
C ILE A 71 -8.97 6.89 6.00
N ASN A 72 -7.85 6.66 6.69
CA ASN A 72 -7.41 7.50 7.80
C ASN A 72 -6.89 8.88 7.36
N ASN A 73 -6.38 9.01 6.13
CA ASN A 73 -5.80 10.27 5.65
C ASN A 73 -6.79 11.11 4.84
N ARG A 74 -8.04 10.66 4.70
CA ARG A 74 -9.07 11.43 4.03
C ARG A 74 -9.66 12.51 4.93
N LYS A 75 -10.02 13.63 4.31
CA LYS A 75 -10.62 14.82 4.92
C LYS A 75 -12.08 15.04 4.50
N ASN A 76 -12.56 14.33 3.48
CA ASN A 76 -13.91 14.44 2.98
C ASN A 76 -14.79 13.31 3.55
N PRO A 77 -15.50 13.50 4.68
CA PRO A 77 -16.27 12.42 5.31
C PRO A 77 -17.45 11.92 4.47
N GLU A 78 -17.94 12.72 3.52
CA GLU A 78 -19.08 12.34 2.67
C GLU A 78 -18.76 11.12 1.81
N THR A 79 -17.48 10.90 1.47
CA THR A 79 -17.05 9.76 0.65
C THR A 79 -16.62 8.54 1.49
N ASP A 80 -16.67 8.61 2.84
CA ASP A 80 -16.16 7.55 3.74
C ASP A 80 -16.90 6.23 3.57
N LEU A 81 -18.23 6.27 3.62
CA LEU A 81 -19.04 5.07 3.49
C LEU A 81 -18.82 4.37 2.15
N LEU A 82 -18.70 5.15 1.06
CA LEU A 82 -18.49 4.62 -0.28
C LEU A 82 -17.10 3.98 -0.41
N VAL A 83 -16.06 4.63 0.13
CA VAL A 83 -14.69 4.13 0.14
C VAL A 83 -14.58 2.84 0.94
N VAL A 84 -15.14 2.79 2.15
CA VAL A 84 -15.15 1.57 2.99
C VAL A 84 -15.87 0.41 2.29
N LYS A 85 -17.07 0.65 1.74
CA LYS A 85 -17.81 -0.37 0.99
C LYS A 85 -17.03 -0.88 -0.23
N LYS A 86 -16.24 -0.01 -0.87
CA LYS A 86 -15.44 -0.42 -2.03
C LYS A 86 -14.23 -1.25 -1.62
N PHE A 87 -13.52 -0.86 -0.56
CA PHE A 87 -12.41 -1.65 -0.03
C PHE A 87 -12.86 -3.01 0.50
N GLN A 88 -13.97 -3.07 1.23
CA GLN A 88 -14.55 -4.35 1.66
C GLN A 88 -14.84 -5.28 0.47
N ARG A 89 -15.39 -4.75 -0.63
CA ARG A 89 -15.63 -5.54 -1.86
C ARG A 89 -14.32 -6.05 -2.46
N LYS A 90 -13.31 -5.18 -2.63
CA LYS A 90 -12.01 -5.57 -3.20
C LYS A 90 -11.28 -6.62 -2.35
N LEU A 91 -11.26 -6.45 -1.03
CA LEU A 91 -10.55 -7.35 -0.12
C LEU A 91 -11.25 -8.72 -0.01
N LYS A 92 -12.59 -8.75 -0.02
CA LYS A 92 -13.36 -10.01 -0.08
C LYS A 92 -13.15 -10.77 -1.39
N SER A 93 -12.93 -10.07 -2.50
CA SER A 93 -12.62 -10.69 -3.80
C SER A 93 -11.16 -11.17 -3.92
N SER A 94 -10.32 -10.88 -2.93
CA SER A 94 -8.91 -11.27 -2.89
C SER A 94 -8.64 -12.45 -1.94
N MET A 95 -9.67 -12.93 -1.23
CA MET A 95 -9.69 -14.17 -0.44
C MET A 95 -10.31 -15.28 -1.27
#